data_AF-A0A1J4JKH8-F1
#
_entry.id   AF-A0A1J4JKH8-F1
#
_cell.length_a   1.000
_cell.length_b   1.000
_cell.length_c   1.000
_cell.angle_alpha   90.00
_cell.angle_beta   90.00
_cell.angle_gamma   90.00
#
_symmetry.space_group_name_H-M   'P 1'
#
loop_
_entity.id
_entity.type
_entity.pdbx_description
1 polymer ?
#
loop_
_entity_poly.entity_id
_entity_poly.type
_entity_poly.pdbx_seq_one_letter_code
_entity_poly.pdbx_strand_id
1 'polypeptide(L)'
;MLLLVLTGFNSAQSSIPTKPDQGYFFFESFGNENWEEKWKLSKERKYKGKWVQKVIEEPQGIPQEKMLFMDTEKASYGLSTKFSEPLDITNQTLILQYEIRQQSTLECGGTYIKLFPDQNFDPVKLNKNTKFVVMFGPDVCGATNKVHFVFQHQNPKTGAFEEKHLINPPKMKLDALNHLYTLIVRPDNAFEILIDGKIERTGSLLNDFDPPVTPPEVIDDPDDRKPKNWDDQEFIIDKKAKKPKDWDEKAPEFIEDQSRKNPPDGWLLDEPRFVLDENAQKPKDWNSEELGDWNPPLVPNPKCKSAPGCGEYKPPLIKNPNYKGKWTQPLVKNPNYVGIWTPRKILNPNYFEDQHPHNLGLIWGIGFEVWMVNKDIGISNVLISTDEKVVRKWNQNHFFPKQKIQKKKYQKIYEDDYEDLDSIKILIFLLAPYIVGVILLICLIVCCIKRRENMSNSISIQARAPKKKCRKNDSKFKTM
;
A
#
# COMPACT_ATOMS: atom_id res chain seq x y z
N MET A 1 -68.68 8.92 7.23
CA MET A 1 -67.96 8.46 8.43
C MET A 1 -66.59 7.97 7.96
N LEU A 2 -65.65 8.90 7.77
CA LEU A 2 -64.28 8.62 7.33
C LEU A 2 -63.36 9.27 8.37
N LEU A 3 -62.75 8.46 9.23
CA LEU A 3 -61.79 8.93 10.23
C LEU A 3 -60.41 9.00 9.54
N LEU A 4 -59.89 10.21 9.36
CA LEU A 4 -58.49 10.46 9.09
C LEU A 4 -57.71 10.30 10.40
N VAL A 5 -56.90 9.25 10.50
CA VAL A 5 -55.92 9.10 11.57
C VAL A 5 -54.59 9.69 11.09
N LEU A 6 -54.37 10.96 11.45
CA LEU A 6 -53.05 11.59 11.39
C LEU A 6 -52.22 11.06 12.56
N THR A 7 -51.35 10.08 12.31
CA THR A 7 -50.26 9.75 13.24
C THR A 7 -49.09 10.68 12.95
N GLY A 8 -49.01 11.77 13.72
CA GLY A 8 -47.81 12.58 13.81
C GLY A 8 -46.72 11.81 14.56
N PHE A 9 -45.82 11.16 13.83
CA PHE A 9 -44.52 10.76 14.37
C PHE A 9 -43.61 11.98 14.40
N ASN A 10 -43.72 12.78 15.46
CA ASN A 10 -42.71 13.77 15.80
C ASN A 10 -41.58 13.03 16.54
N SER A 11 -40.65 12.43 15.81
CA SER A 11 -39.39 11.96 16.40
C SER A 11 -38.47 13.18 16.53
N ALA A 12 -38.48 13.83 17.69
CA ALA A 12 -37.43 14.75 18.08
C ALA A 12 -36.13 13.94 18.29
N GLN A 13 -35.44 13.65 17.20
CA GLN A 13 -34.12 13.04 17.23
C GLN A 13 -33.16 14.13 17.68
N SER A 14 -32.68 14.07 18.92
CA SER A 14 -31.75 15.09 19.45
C SER A 14 -30.58 15.23 18.48
N SER A 15 -30.38 16.42 17.93
CA SER A 15 -29.29 16.68 16.99
C SER A 15 -27.94 16.44 17.67
N ILE A 16 -27.03 15.76 16.96
CA ILE A 16 -25.66 15.55 17.46
C ILE A 16 -24.98 16.92 17.54
N PRO A 17 -24.44 17.34 18.70
CA PRO A 17 -23.81 18.65 18.85
C PRO A 17 -22.58 18.77 17.96
N THR A 18 -22.35 19.92 17.34
CA THR A 18 -21.23 20.16 16.41
C THR A 18 -20.06 20.93 17.02
N LYS A 19 -20.19 21.33 18.29
CA LYS A 19 -19.15 22.03 19.06
C LYS A 19 -19.21 21.57 20.52
N PRO A 20 -18.06 21.39 21.20
CA PRO A 20 -18.01 21.15 22.64
C PRO A 20 -18.46 22.40 23.43
N ASP A 21 -19.12 22.18 24.57
CA ASP A 21 -19.67 23.26 25.41
C ASP A 21 -18.57 24.18 25.97
N GLN A 22 -17.62 23.60 26.71
CA GLN A 22 -16.54 24.28 27.43
C GLN A 22 -15.44 23.28 27.84
N GLY A 23 -14.35 23.77 28.43
CA GLY A 23 -13.29 22.94 29.02
C GLY A 23 -12.27 22.39 28.02
N TYR A 24 -12.22 22.96 26.81
CA TYR A 24 -11.15 22.75 25.85
C TYR A 24 -10.31 24.01 25.75
N PHE A 25 -9.01 23.84 25.53
CA PHE A 25 -8.10 24.96 25.24
C PHE A 25 -8.23 25.40 23.79
N PHE A 26 -8.28 24.44 22.87
CA PHE A 26 -8.39 24.69 21.44
C PHE A 26 -9.40 23.74 20.82
N PHE A 27 -10.25 24.27 19.93
CA PHE A 27 -11.17 23.47 19.11
C PHE A 27 -11.24 24.03 17.70
N GLU A 28 -11.22 23.14 16.71
CA GLU A 28 -11.48 23.43 15.31
C GLU A 28 -12.32 22.30 14.71
N SER A 29 -13.53 22.62 14.26
CA SER A 29 -14.38 21.63 13.60
C SER A 29 -14.04 21.50 12.11
N PHE A 30 -13.50 22.56 11.49
CA PHE A 30 -13.40 22.70 10.03
C PHE A 30 -14.75 22.55 9.30
N GLY A 31 -15.87 22.63 10.03
CA GLY A 31 -17.22 22.72 9.45
C GLY A 31 -17.74 24.16 9.35
N ASN A 32 -17.07 25.09 10.02
CA ASN A 32 -17.31 26.53 9.96
C ASN A 32 -16.72 27.15 8.68
N GLU A 33 -17.40 28.17 8.15
CA GLU A 33 -17.02 28.78 6.86
C GLU A 33 -15.75 29.64 6.95
N ASN A 34 -15.38 30.10 8.14
CA ASN A 34 -14.29 31.05 8.36
C ASN A 34 -12.99 30.42 8.91
N TRP A 35 -12.76 29.12 8.68
CA TRP A 35 -11.57 28.44 9.20
C TRP A 35 -10.24 29.08 8.73
N GLU A 36 -10.23 29.71 7.55
CA GLU A 36 -9.08 30.44 6.98
C GLU A 36 -8.68 31.69 7.77
N GLU A 37 -9.59 32.25 8.58
CA GLU A 37 -9.26 33.37 9.47
C GLU A 37 -8.27 32.90 10.55
N LYS A 38 -8.45 31.68 11.05
CA LYS A 38 -7.69 31.09 12.14
C LYS A 38 -6.50 30.27 11.66
N TRP A 39 -6.64 29.51 10.57
CA TRP A 39 -5.58 28.67 10.04
C TRP A 39 -4.96 29.28 8.79
N LYS A 40 -3.64 29.16 8.69
CA LYS A 40 -2.85 29.71 7.59
C LYS A 40 -2.13 28.60 6.85
N LEU A 41 -2.17 28.72 5.53
CA LEU A 41 -1.39 27.91 4.62
C LEU A 41 0.08 28.31 4.68
N SER A 42 0.97 27.34 4.63
CA SER A 42 2.39 27.60 4.44
C SER A 42 2.64 28.23 3.07
N LYS A 43 3.45 29.28 3.03
CA LYS A 43 3.89 29.96 1.80
C LYS A 43 5.19 29.40 1.25
N GLU A 44 5.76 28.39 1.91
CA GLU A 44 6.98 27.72 1.47
C GLU A 44 6.74 26.94 0.17
N ARG A 45 7.66 27.09 -0.80
CA ARG A 45 7.48 26.63 -2.20
C ARG A 45 7.10 25.15 -2.35
N LYS A 46 7.49 24.32 -1.38
CA LYS A 46 7.24 22.87 -1.38
C LYS A 46 5.76 22.54 -1.13
N TYR A 47 5.04 23.35 -0.36
CA TYR A 47 3.68 23.05 0.10
C TYR A 47 2.64 23.57 -0.87
N LYS A 48 2.38 22.78 -1.92
CA LYS A 48 1.44 23.13 -3.01
C LYS A 48 0.08 22.44 -2.90
N GLY A 49 -0.10 21.56 -1.92
CA GLY A 49 -1.34 20.82 -1.72
C GLY A 49 -2.51 21.75 -1.40
N LYS A 50 -3.65 21.55 -2.07
CA LYS A 50 -4.86 22.34 -1.87
C LYS A 50 -5.69 21.76 -0.74
N TRP A 51 -6.02 22.61 0.24
CA TRP A 51 -6.98 22.30 1.27
C TRP A 51 -8.37 22.75 0.82
N VAL A 52 -9.34 21.84 0.82
CA VAL A 52 -10.70 22.09 0.33
C VAL A 52 -11.71 21.67 1.39
N GLN A 53 -12.50 22.62 1.88
CA GLN A 53 -13.64 22.30 2.72
C GLN A 53 -14.76 21.77 1.83
N LYS A 54 -15.23 20.55 2.08
CA LYS A 54 -16.35 19.95 1.35
C LYS A 54 -17.18 19.04 2.24
N VAL A 55 -18.42 18.80 1.81
CA VAL A 55 -19.32 17.83 2.44
C VAL A 55 -18.73 16.44 2.25
N ILE A 56 -18.72 15.64 3.31
CA ILE A 56 -18.21 14.27 3.26
C ILE A 56 -19.11 13.39 2.39
N GLU A 57 -18.55 12.40 1.72
CA GLU A 57 -19.33 11.41 0.98
C GLU A 57 -20.02 10.41 1.92
N GLU A 58 -21.06 9.74 1.43
CA GLU A 58 -21.68 8.64 2.17
C GLU A 58 -20.66 7.52 2.44
N PRO A 59 -20.72 6.82 3.58
CA PRO A 59 -21.72 6.98 4.65
C PRO A 59 -21.47 8.22 5.52
N GLN A 60 -22.50 9.04 5.73
CA GLN A 60 -22.48 10.20 6.63
C GLN A 60 -23.08 9.85 7.98
N GLY A 61 -22.39 10.22 9.08
CA GLY A 61 -22.95 10.11 10.43
C GLY A 61 -23.81 11.33 10.81
N ILE A 62 -23.40 12.52 10.37
CA ILE A 62 -24.18 13.77 10.46
C ILE A 62 -24.50 14.21 9.03
N PRO A 63 -25.78 14.50 8.70
CA PRO A 63 -26.15 14.97 7.38
C PRO A 63 -25.42 16.26 7.00
N GLN A 64 -24.86 16.31 5.78
CA GLN A 64 -24.15 17.46 5.22
C GLN A 64 -22.92 17.89 6.05
N GLU A 65 -22.33 16.97 6.81
CA GLU A 65 -21.09 17.24 7.57
C GLU A 65 -19.97 17.67 6.62
N LYS A 66 -19.34 18.80 6.95
CA LYS A 66 -18.18 19.32 6.22
C LYS A 66 -16.90 18.99 6.98
N MET A 67 -15.85 18.62 6.24
CA MET A 67 -14.49 18.44 6.75
C MET A 67 -13.51 19.17 5.83
N LEU A 68 -12.28 19.40 6.30
CA LEU A 68 -11.22 19.96 5.47
C LEU A 68 -10.42 18.83 4.82
N PHE A 69 -10.37 18.80 3.49
CA PHE A 69 -9.73 17.74 2.73
C PHE A 69 -8.41 18.17 2.11
N MET A 70 -7.46 17.25 2.11
CA MET A 70 -6.27 17.31 1.27
C MET A 70 -6.64 16.82 -0.14
N ASP A 71 -6.80 17.75 -1.09
CA ASP A 71 -7.48 17.53 -2.39
C ASP A 71 -6.52 17.52 -3.59
N THR A 72 -5.26 17.19 -3.37
CA THR A 72 -4.19 17.17 -4.39
C THR A 72 -3.31 15.95 -4.22
N GLU A 73 -3.22 15.14 -5.26
CA GLU A 73 -2.35 13.96 -5.28
C GLU A 73 -0.88 14.36 -5.34
N LYS A 74 -0.01 13.54 -4.74
CA LYS A 74 1.46 13.68 -4.78
C LYS A 74 1.91 15.10 -4.41
N ALA A 75 1.39 15.60 -3.29
CA ALA A 75 1.63 16.97 -2.84
C ALA A 75 2.05 17.03 -1.36
N SER A 76 2.85 18.05 -1.03
CA SER A 76 3.11 18.42 0.37
C SER A 76 2.08 19.44 0.81
N TYR A 77 1.62 19.32 2.05
CA TYR A 77 0.62 20.17 2.68
C TYR A 77 1.21 20.83 3.91
N GLY A 78 0.94 22.12 4.07
CA GLY A 78 1.33 22.90 5.23
C GLY A 78 0.16 23.77 5.66
N LEU A 79 -0.42 23.48 6.82
CA LEU A 79 -1.53 24.21 7.40
C LEU A 79 -1.30 24.32 8.90
N SER A 80 -1.31 25.53 9.45
CA SER A 80 -1.11 25.69 10.89
C SER A 80 -1.79 26.94 11.44
N THR A 81 -1.86 27.00 12.76
CA THR A 81 -2.32 28.17 13.48
C THR A 81 -1.46 28.38 14.72
N LYS A 82 -1.40 29.64 15.15
CA LYS A 82 -0.74 30.06 16.37
C LYS A 82 -1.80 30.37 17.41
N PHE A 83 -1.59 29.93 18.64
CA PHE A 83 -2.46 30.26 19.76
C PHE A 83 -2.24 31.71 20.20
N SER A 84 -3.30 32.35 20.70
CA SER A 84 -3.21 33.69 21.27
C SER A 84 -2.42 33.69 22.57
N GLU A 85 -2.60 32.64 23.37
CA GLU A 85 -1.90 32.38 24.63
C GLU A 85 -1.22 31.00 24.55
N PRO A 86 -0.08 30.79 25.23
CA PRO A 86 0.56 29.49 25.23
C PRO A 86 -0.30 28.47 25.99
N LEU A 87 -0.33 27.24 25.48
CA LEU A 87 -0.75 26.09 26.27
C LEU A 87 0.41 25.70 27.19
N ASP A 88 0.17 25.81 28.49
CA ASP A 88 1.06 25.33 29.54
C ASP A 88 0.47 24.05 30.14
N ILE A 89 1.19 22.94 29.98
CA ILE A 89 0.80 21.62 30.51
C ILE A 89 1.58 21.23 31.75
N THR A 90 2.31 22.16 32.39
CA THR A 90 3.08 21.87 33.60
C THR A 90 2.16 21.27 34.67
N ASN A 91 2.45 20.05 35.12
CA ASN A 91 1.63 19.27 36.05
C ASN A 91 0.17 19.02 35.61
N GLN A 92 -0.12 19.12 34.32
CA GLN A 92 -1.44 18.87 33.74
C GLN A 92 -1.37 17.77 32.69
N THR A 93 -2.52 17.15 32.41
CA THR A 93 -2.65 16.18 31.31
C THR A 93 -2.66 16.93 29.98
N LEU A 94 -1.92 16.47 28.98
CA LEU A 94 -2.11 16.89 27.59
C LEU A 94 -3.06 15.91 26.90
N ILE A 95 -4.14 16.43 26.32
CA ILE A 95 -5.04 15.65 25.47
C ILE A 95 -5.08 16.31 24.10
N LEU A 96 -4.73 15.54 23.06
CA LEU A 96 -4.77 15.97 21.67
C LEU A 96 -5.61 14.96 20.88
N GLN A 97 -6.70 15.44 20.29
CA GLN A 97 -7.67 14.58 19.62
C GLN A 97 -8.11 15.19 18.29
N TYR A 98 -8.31 14.38 17.26
CA TYR A 98 -8.89 14.82 16.00
C TYR A 98 -9.42 13.63 15.19
N GLU A 99 -10.23 13.93 14.18
CA GLU A 99 -10.81 12.93 13.29
C GLU A 99 -10.15 12.92 11.91
N ILE A 100 -10.04 11.71 11.37
CA ILE A 100 -9.61 11.45 9.98
C ILE A 100 -10.74 10.75 9.23
N ARG A 101 -10.93 11.14 7.98
CA ARG A 101 -11.82 10.49 7.01
C ARG A 101 -11.05 10.16 5.74
N GLN A 102 -11.03 8.90 5.34
CA GLN A 102 -10.42 8.46 4.08
C GLN A 102 -11.53 8.23 3.06
N GLN A 103 -11.77 9.18 2.15
CA GLN A 103 -12.73 8.97 1.06
C GLN A 103 -12.11 8.22 -0.12
N SER A 104 -10.80 8.39 -0.33
CA SER A 104 -10.03 7.53 -1.21
C SER A 104 -9.09 6.63 -0.41
N THR A 105 -8.69 5.51 -0.99
CA THR A 105 -7.71 4.60 -0.40
C THR A 105 -6.40 5.33 -0.17
N LEU A 106 -5.92 5.33 1.08
CA LEU A 106 -4.62 5.90 1.45
C LEU A 106 -3.51 4.86 1.29
N GLU A 107 -2.78 4.92 0.19
CA GLU A 107 -1.66 4.02 -0.09
C GLU A 107 -0.34 4.51 0.53
N CYS A 108 -0.10 5.83 0.44
CA CYS A 108 1.04 6.46 1.09
C CYS A 108 0.76 7.91 1.45
N GLY A 109 0.88 8.24 2.73
CA GLY A 109 0.70 9.56 3.27
C GLY A 109 0.56 9.62 4.79
N GLY A 110 1.02 10.73 5.37
CA GLY A 110 0.87 11.05 6.79
C GLY A 110 -0.29 12.00 7.08
N THR A 111 -1.08 11.73 8.10
CA THR A 111 -2.15 12.63 8.58
C THR A 111 -1.93 13.09 10.01
N TYR A 112 -0.67 13.02 10.47
CA TYR A 112 -0.25 13.46 11.78
C TYR A 112 -0.26 14.98 11.93
N ILE A 113 -0.52 15.42 13.15
CA ILE A 113 -0.52 16.82 13.57
C ILE A 113 0.68 17.07 14.49
N LYS A 114 1.22 18.29 14.43
CA LYS A 114 2.38 18.73 15.22
C LYS A 114 1.99 19.87 16.15
N LEU A 115 2.52 19.88 17.37
CA LEU A 115 2.46 20.97 18.33
C LEU A 115 3.79 21.74 18.31
N PHE A 116 3.75 23.06 18.31
CA PHE A 116 4.94 23.91 18.12
C PHE A 116 5.27 24.71 19.38
N PRO A 117 6.54 24.71 19.85
CA PRO A 117 6.93 25.34 21.12
C PRO A 117 7.37 26.81 21.00
N ASP A 118 7.53 27.33 19.79
CA ASP A 118 8.13 28.66 19.58
C ASP A 118 7.09 29.78 19.70
N GLN A 119 7.31 30.73 20.63
CA GLN A 119 6.48 31.93 20.74
C GLN A 119 6.50 32.78 19.46
N ASN A 120 7.57 32.72 18.67
CA ASN A 120 7.68 33.41 17.39
C ASN A 120 7.23 32.54 16.21
N PHE A 121 6.56 31.42 16.48
CA PHE A 121 6.01 30.57 15.44
C PHE A 121 5.15 31.39 14.47
N ASP A 122 5.53 31.31 13.19
CA ASP A 122 4.84 31.97 12.08
C ASP A 122 4.16 30.90 11.22
N PRO A 123 2.83 30.75 11.29
CA PRO A 123 2.08 29.75 10.55
C PRO A 123 2.34 29.75 9.04
N VAL A 124 2.63 30.91 8.43
CA VAL A 124 2.88 30.98 6.98
C VAL A 124 4.29 30.52 6.58
N LYS A 125 5.20 30.32 7.54
CA LYS A 125 6.57 29.83 7.32
C LYS A 125 6.76 28.36 7.71
N LEU A 126 5.67 27.67 8.07
CA LEU A 126 5.70 26.26 8.45
C LEU A 126 6.43 25.42 7.39
N ASN A 127 7.41 24.63 7.84
CA ASN A 127 8.14 23.70 6.99
C ASN A 127 8.66 22.49 7.77
N LYS A 128 9.30 21.56 7.05
CA LYS A 128 9.85 20.31 7.61
C LYS A 128 10.88 20.51 8.73
N ASN A 129 11.54 21.66 8.79
CA ASN A 129 12.55 21.98 9.81
C ASN A 129 11.96 22.80 10.97
N THR A 130 10.66 23.16 10.91
CA THR A 130 9.99 23.83 12.02
C THR A 130 10.03 22.90 13.23
N LYS A 131 10.66 23.36 14.31
CA LYS A 131 10.74 22.63 15.57
C LYS A 131 9.35 22.36 16.11
N PHE A 132 9.10 21.13 16.52
CA PHE A 132 7.86 20.71 17.15
C PHE A 132 8.18 20.08 18.50
N VAL A 133 7.17 19.96 19.35
CA VAL A 133 7.30 19.30 20.65
C VAL A 133 6.60 17.95 20.69
N VAL A 134 5.44 17.83 20.03
CA VAL A 134 4.72 16.57 19.83
C VAL A 134 4.36 16.44 18.37
N MET A 135 4.54 15.25 17.81
CA MET A 135 3.96 14.81 16.56
C MET A 135 3.09 13.59 16.87
N PHE A 136 1.80 13.67 16.54
CA PHE A 136 0.85 12.62 16.83
C PHE A 136 -0.05 12.36 15.63
N GLY A 137 -0.25 11.09 15.27
CA GLY A 137 -1.28 10.70 14.33
C GLY A 137 -0.90 9.66 13.29
N PRO A 138 -1.85 9.27 12.44
CA PRO A 138 -1.69 8.15 11.53
C PRO A 138 -0.76 8.47 10.35
N ASP A 139 0.01 7.48 9.92
CA ASP A 139 0.89 7.51 8.76
C ASP A 139 0.97 6.12 8.14
N VAL A 140 0.71 6.07 6.84
CA VAL A 140 0.76 4.85 6.04
C VAL A 140 1.66 5.08 4.86
N CYS A 141 2.49 4.10 4.51
CA CYS A 141 3.18 4.10 3.24
C CYS A 141 3.55 2.68 2.84
N GLY A 142 2.84 2.14 1.84
CA GLY A 142 2.97 0.75 1.43
C GLY A 142 2.63 -0.21 2.57
N ALA A 143 3.58 -1.06 2.95
CA ALA A 143 3.40 -2.01 4.05
C ALA A 143 3.48 -1.36 5.45
N THR A 144 3.98 -0.12 5.54
CA THR A 144 4.09 0.60 6.81
C THR A 144 2.74 1.20 7.17
N ASN A 145 2.24 0.90 8.37
CA ASN A 145 1.03 1.49 8.92
C ASN A 145 1.26 1.70 10.43
N LYS A 146 1.28 2.96 10.88
CA LYS A 146 1.46 3.32 12.29
C LYS A 146 0.75 4.62 12.65
N VAL A 147 0.35 4.73 13.91
CA VAL A 147 -0.02 5.99 14.55
C VAL A 147 1.22 6.48 15.29
N HIS A 148 1.85 7.52 14.77
CA HIS A 148 3.00 8.14 15.40
C HIS A 148 2.63 8.74 16.75
N PHE A 149 3.51 8.56 17.72
CA PHE A 149 3.66 9.44 18.84
C PHE A 149 5.16 9.70 18.99
N VAL A 150 5.55 10.94 18.68
CA VAL A 150 6.92 11.40 18.80
C VAL A 150 6.90 12.66 19.65
N PHE A 151 7.81 12.76 20.61
CA PHE A 151 8.02 14.00 21.34
C PHE A 151 9.49 14.39 21.32
N GLN A 152 9.76 15.70 21.37
CA GLN A 152 11.12 16.19 21.50
C GLN A 152 11.50 16.31 22.97
N HIS A 153 12.64 15.73 23.32
CA HIS A 153 13.21 15.80 24.67
C HIS A 153 14.55 16.53 24.61
N GLN A 154 14.76 17.47 25.52
CA GLN A 154 16.02 18.20 25.62
C GLN A 154 16.96 17.49 26.60
N ASN A 155 18.15 17.13 26.14
CA ASN A 155 19.20 16.70 27.04
C ASN A 155 19.62 17.88 27.94
N PRO A 156 19.45 17.81 29.27
CA PRO A 156 19.72 18.93 30.18
C PRO A 156 21.21 19.27 30.30
N LYS A 157 22.11 18.33 29.97
CA LYS A 157 23.56 18.56 30.01
C LYS A 157 24.07 19.23 28.74
N THR A 158 23.64 18.77 27.57
CA THR A 158 24.16 19.26 26.28
C THR A 158 23.28 20.35 25.65
N GLY A 159 22.04 20.49 26.11
CA GLY A 159 21.03 21.36 25.52
C GLY A 159 20.49 20.87 24.17
N ALA A 160 20.97 19.73 23.66
CA ALA A 160 20.54 19.16 22.39
C ALA A 160 19.14 18.54 22.52
N PHE A 161 18.31 18.75 21.49
CA PHE A 161 17.00 18.12 21.38
C PHE A 161 17.11 16.82 20.59
N GLU A 162 16.41 15.79 21.06
CA GLU A 162 16.30 14.50 20.39
C GLU A 162 14.84 14.09 20.26
N GLU A 163 14.48 13.55 19.09
CA GLU A 163 13.16 12.98 18.86
C GLU A 163 13.08 11.60 19.51
N LYS A 164 12.08 11.41 20.38
CA LYS A 164 11.77 10.14 21.04
C LYS A 164 10.60 9.51 20.30
N HIS A 165 10.81 8.37 19.65
CA HIS A 165 9.77 7.70 18.87
C HIS A 165 9.15 6.54 19.64
N LEU A 166 7.82 6.49 19.69
CA LEU A 166 7.09 5.38 20.32
C LEU A 166 7.46 4.03 19.70
N ILE A 167 7.86 3.08 20.54
CA ILE A 167 8.11 1.69 20.18
C ILE A 167 6.77 0.95 20.08
N ASN A 168 6.62 0.14 19.03
CA ASN A 168 5.41 -0.63 18.74
C ASN A 168 4.14 0.24 18.69
N PRO A 169 4.06 1.22 17.77
CA PRO A 169 2.88 2.06 17.62
C PRO A 169 1.67 1.25 17.13
N PRO A 170 0.44 1.63 17.52
CA PRO A 170 -0.76 0.98 17.00
C PRO A 170 -0.96 1.33 15.52
N LYS A 171 -1.81 0.56 14.84
CA LYS A 171 -2.10 0.74 13.41
C LYS A 171 -3.34 1.60 13.21
N MET A 172 -3.31 2.42 12.16
CA MET A 172 -4.49 3.15 11.70
C MET A 172 -5.52 2.21 11.08
N LYS A 173 -6.79 2.61 11.15
CA LYS A 173 -7.87 1.92 10.44
C LYS A 173 -7.89 2.37 8.97
N LEU A 174 -8.06 1.43 8.05
CA LEU A 174 -7.97 1.63 6.60
C LEU A 174 -9.34 1.46 5.91
N ASP A 175 -10.39 1.90 6.57
CA ASP A 175 -11.73 1.90 5.99
C ASP A 175 -12.19 3.34 5.70
N ALA A 176 -13.32 3.44 5.00
CA ALA A 176 -13.83 4.72 4.55
C ALA A 176 -14.57 5.49 5.65
N LEU A 177 -14.58 5.06 6.91
CA LEU A 177 -15.32 5.70 8.00
C LEU A 177 -14.53 6.87 8.62
N ASN A 178 -15.22 7.64 9.47
CA ASN A 178 -14.55 8.58 10.35
C ASN A 178 -13.91 7.81 11.50
N HIS A 179 -12.62 8.07 11.74
CA HIS A 179 -11.89 7.55 12.88
C HIS A 179 -11.37 8.67 13.77
N LEU A 180 -11.51 8.47 15.08
CA LEU A 180 -11.06 9.41 16.10
C LEU A 180 -9.73 8.95 16.67
N TYR A 181 -8.70 9.79 16.58
CA TYR A 181 -7.39 9.54 17.16
C TYR A 181 -7.20 10.44 18.36
N THR A 182 -6.90 9.87 19.53
CA THR A 182 -6.71 10.60 20.80
C THR A 182 -5.37 10.23 21.41
N LEU A 183 -4.56 11.21 21.72
CA LEU A 183 -3.38 11.08 22.57
C LEU A 183 -3.69 11.69 23.94
N ILE A 184 -3.38 10.96 25.01
CA ILE A 184 -3.43 11.44 26.39
C ILE A 184 -2.03 11.24 26.98
N VAL A 185 -1.42 12.31 27.50
CA VAL A 185 -0.13 12.26 28.22
C VAL A 185 -0.34 12.86 29.61
N ARG A 186 0.03 12.13 30.66
CA ARG A 186 -0.27 12.49 32.05
C ARG A 186 0.99 12.91 32.82
N PRO A 187 0.82 13.63 33.96
CA PRO A 187 1.94 14.05 34.81
C PRO A 187 2.75 12.92 35.45
N ASP A 188 2.20 11.71 35.51
CA ASP A 188 2.90 10.50 35.97
C ASP A 188 3.75 9.85 34.87
N ASN A 189 3.96 10.55 33.75
CA ASN A 189 4.65 10.08 32.54
C ASN A 189 3.93 8.92 31.82
N ALA A 190 2.70 8.57 32.21
CA ALA A 190 1.91 7.59 31.47
C ALA A 190 1.28 8.25 30.23
N PHE A 191 1.12 7.46 29.16
CA PHE A 191 0.34 7.87 28.00
C PHE A 191 -0.67 6.82 27.57
N GLU A 192 -1.70 7.27 26.87
CA GLU A 192 -2.67 6.43 26.17
C GLU A 192 -2.88 6.97 24.74
N ILE A 193 -2.94 6.04 23.79
CA ILE A 193 -3.42 6.29 22.43
C ILE A 193 -4.74 5.54 22.27
N LEU A 194 -5.80 6.29 22.01
CA LEU A 194 -7.11 5.74 21.73
C LEU A 194 -7.45 5.92 20.25
N ILE A 195 -8.01 4.87 19.65
CA ILE A 195 -8.63 4.92 18.33
C ILE A 195 -10.11 4.60 18.51
N ASP A 196 -10.98 5.48 18.02
CA ASP A 196 -12.43 5.39 18.16
C ASP A 196 -12.89 5.26 19.63
N GLY A 197 -12.16 5.91 20.54
CA GLY A 197 -12.41 5.86 21.99
C GLY A 197 -12.02 4.55 22.66
N LYS A 198 -11.38 3.62 21.95
CA LYS A 198 -10.81 2.40 22.51
C LYS A 198 -9.31 2.55 22.70
N ILE A 199 -8.79 2.14 23.85
CA ILE A 199 -7.34 2.15 24.14
C ILE A 199 -6.68 1.10 23.22
N GLU A 200 -5.80 1.56 22.34
CA GLU A 200 -5.03 0.71 21.41
C GLU A 200 -3.54 0.65 21.82
N ARG A 201 -3.06 1.66 22.56
CA ARG A 201 -1.73 1.63 23.17
C ARG A 201 -1.74 2.37 24.51
N THR A 202 -1.03 1.83 25.48
CA THR A 202 -0.65 2.51 26.72
C THR A 202 0.83 2.24 26.99
N GLY A 203 1.48 3.10 27.77
CA GLY A 203 2.88 2.98 28.13
C GLY A 203 3.37 4.16 28.98
N SER A 204 4.68 4.26 29.12
CA SER A 204 5.37 5.35 29.80
C SER A 204 6.36 6.07 28.86
N LEU A 205 6.43 7.40 28.98
CA LEU A 205 7.43 8.21 28.27
C LEU A 205 8.88 7.78 28.57
N LEU A 206 9.13 7.13 29.70
CA LEU A 206 10.47 6.70 30.12
C LEU A 206 10.92 5.40 29.43
N ASN A 207 9.98 4.50 29.14
CA ASN A 207 10.31 3.09 28.84
C ASN A 207 9.84 2.62 27.45
N ASP A 208 8.89 3.31 26.82
CA ASP A 208 8.27 2.88 25.57
C ASP A 208 8.76 3.65 24.34
N PHE A 209 9.91 4.33 24.43
CA PHE A 209 10.44 5.19 23.36
C PHE A 209 11.86 4.80 22.96
N ASP A 210 12.13 4.94 21.66
CA ASP A 210 13.45 4.78 21.06
C ASP A 210 13.84 6.07 20.32
N PRO A 211 15.01 6.66 20.63
CA PRO A 211 15.87 6.34 21.77
C PRO A 211 15.15 6.60 23.12
N PRO A 212 15.57 5.95 24.22
CA PRO A 212 14.98 6.18 25.54
C PRO A 212 15.24 7.61 26.02
N VAL A 213 14.37 8.15 26.89
CA VAL A 213 14.57 9.48 27.50
C VAL A 213 15.89 9.54 28.26
N THR A 214 16.15 8.52 29.07
CA THR A 214 17.41 8.37 29.81
C THR A 214 18.42 7.70 28.86
N PRO A 215 19.46 8.40 28.40
CA PRO A 215 20.51 7.78 27.60
C PRO A 215 21.26 6.71 28.42
N PRO A 216 21.94 5.75 27.76
CA PRO A 216 22.65 4.69 28.48
C PRO A 216 23.74 5.27 29.40
N GLU A 217 23.88 4.70 30.58
CA GLU A 217 24.93 5.10 31.55
C GLU A 217 26.34 4.84 31.02
N VAL A 218 26.47 3.82 30.16
CA VAL A 218 27.75 3.36 29.61
C VAL A 218 27.64 3.28 28.09
N ILE A 219 28.62 3.84 27.38
CA ILE A 219 28.72 3.82 25.91
C ILE A 219 30.00 3.13 25.47
N ASP A 220 30.07 2.74 24.20
CA ASP A 220 31.33 2.33 23.59
C ASP A 220 32.28 3.53 23.50
N ASP A 221 33.55 3.29 23.84
CA ASP A 221 34.62 4.28 23.73
C ASP A 221 34.81 4.66 22.24
N PRO A 222 34.44 5.88 21.84
CA PRO A 222 34.52 6.30 20.45
C PRO A 222 35.98 6.42 19.96
N ASP A 223 36.95 6.41 20.86
CA ASP A 223 38.38 6.48 20.57
C ASP A 223 39.06 5.10 20.57
N ASP A 224 38.36 4.05 21.02
CA ASP A 224 38.90 2.69 21.00
C ASP A 224 38.88 2.09 19.59
N ARG A 225 39.93 1.34 19.27
CA ARG A 225 40.15 0.78 17.93
C ARG A 225 40.59 -0.67 18.06
N LYS A 226 40.04 -1.51 17.17
CA LYS A 226 40.45 -2.91 17.07
C LYS A 226 41.96 -3.01 16.89
N PRO A 227 42.69 -3.68 17.81
CA PRO A 227 44.12 -3.87 17.66
C PRO A 227 44.47 -4.65 16.38
N LYS A 228 45.59 -4.33 15.74
CA LYS A 228 46.03 -5.01 14.50
C LYS A 228 46.26 -6.51 14.67
N ASN A 229 46.58 -6.95 15.87
CA ASN A 229 46.82 -8.35 16.22
C ASN A 229 45.56 -9.07 16.73
N TRP A 230 44.39 -8.43 16.71
CA TRP A 230 43.14 -9.05 17.14
C TRP A 230 42.52 -9.85 16.00
N ASP A 231 42.53 -11.17 16.14
CA ASP A 231 41.92 -12.08 15.18
C ASP A 231 40.50 -12.47 15.63
N ASP A 232 39.50 -11.94 14.93
CA ASP A 232 38.08 -12.22 15.14
C ASP A 232 37.54 -13.23 14.11
N GLN A 233 38.40 -13.84 13.29
CA GLN A 233 37.99 -14.91 12.39
C GLN A 233 37.95 -16.22 13.17
N GLU A 234 36.75 -16.67 13.54
CA GLU A 234 36.55 -17.95 14.23
C GLU A 234 37.09 -19.14 13.41
N PHE A 235 36.93 -19.06 12.08
CA PHE A 235 37.37 -20.08 11.15
C PHE A 235 38.30 -19.51 10.08
N ILE A 236 39.36 -20.26 9.77
CA ILE A 236 40.31 -19.97 8.69
C ILE A 236 40.37 -21.14 7.72
N ILE A 237 40.79 -20.85 6.49
CA ILE A 237 41.01 -21.89 5.48
C ILE A 237 42.14 -22.81 5.94
N ASP A 238 41.91 -24.12 5.90
CA ASP A 238 42.96 -25.10 6.15
C ASP A 238 43.95 -25.13 4.99
N LYS A 239 45.03 -24.36 5.12
CA LYS A 239 46.13 -24.33 4.15
C LYS A 239 46.85 -25.68 4.01
N LYS A 240 46.69 -26.61 4.95
CA LYS A 240 47.28 -27.95 4.90
C LYS A 240 46.40 -28.95 4.15
N ALA A 241 45.10 -28.69 4.02
CA ALA A 241 44.20 -29.52 3.25
C ALA A 241 44.58 -29.50 1.77
N LYS A 242 44.64 -30.69 1.17
CA LYS A 242 44.90 -30.88 -0.26
C LYS A 242 43.68 -31.54 -0.89
N LYS A 243 43.42 -31.20 -2.16
CA LYS A 243 42.37 -31.85 -2.95
C LYS A 243 42.57 -33.37 -2.94
N PRO A 244 41.58 -34.17 -2.53
CA PRO A 244 41.65 -35.62 -2.59
C PRO A 244 41.88 -36.12 -4.02
N LYS A 245 42.62 -37.22 -4.19
CA LYS A 245 42.92 -37.78 -5.52
C LYS A 245 41.66 -38.30 -6.23
N ASP A 246 40.64 -38.69 -5.46
CA ASP A 246 39.35 -39.20 -5.91
C ASP A 246 38.30 -38.08 -6.12
N TRP A 247 38.72 -36.82 -6.12
CA TRP A 247 37.86 -35.67 -6.40
C TRP A 247 37.95 -35.25 -7.87
N ASP A 248 37.06 -35.80 -8.69
CA ASP A 248 36.96 -35.43 -10.11
C ASP A 248 36.08 -34.19 -10.30
N GLU A 249 36.72 -33.05 -10.52
CA GLU A 249 36.05 -31.77 -10.79
C GLU A 249 35.49 -31.66 -12.22
N LYS A 250 35.83 -32.61 -13.11
CA LYS A 250 35.34 -32.67 -14.48
C LYS A 250 34.14 -33.58 -14.65
N ALA A 251 33.78 -34.34 -13.62
CA ALA A 251 32.57 -35.14 -13.62
C ALA A 251 31.36 -34.22 -13.90
N PRO A 252 30.48 -34.58 -14.85
CA PRO A 252 29.26 -33.82 -15.08
C PRO A 252 28.28 -34.03 -13.93
N GLU A 253 27.48 -33.01 -13.61
CA GLU A 253 26.44 -33.07 -12.58
C GLU A 253 25.34 -34.10 -12.93
N PHE A 254 25.08 -34.24 -14.22
CA PHE A 254 24.07 -35.15 -14.75
C PHE A 254 24.69 -36.12 -15.76
N ILE A 255 24.24 -37.37 -15.71
CA ILE A 255 24.58 -38.44 -16.66
C ILE A 255 23.30 -39.08 -17.17
N GLU A 256 23.35 -39.68 -18.36
CA GLU A 256 22.21 -40.41 -18.92
C GLU A 256 21.86 -41.64 -18.07
N ASP A 257 20.57 -41.82 -17.81
CA ASP A 257 20.04 -42.98 -17.11
C ASP A 257 20.25 -44.26 -17.93
N GLN A 258 21.23 -45.05 -17.50
CA GLN A 258 21.60 -46.29 -18.18
C GLN A 258 20.48 -47.35 -18.13
N SER A 259 19.56 -47.25 -17.17
CA SER A 259 18.40 -48.15 -17.05
C SER A 259 17.28 -47.83 -18.05
N ARG A 260 17.32 -46.63 -18.64
CA ARG A 260 16.34 -46.11 -19.60
C ARG A 260 17.04 -45.66 -20.89
N LYS A 261 17.99 -46.46 -21.38
CA LYS A 261 18.67 -46.21 -22.66
C LYS A 261 17.76 -46.30 -23.87
N ASN A 262 16.82 -47.23 -23.81
CA ASN A 262 15.91 -47.51 -24.91
C ASN A 262 14.57 -46.82 -24.65
N PRO A 263 13.90 -46.33 -25.70
CA PRO A 263 12.56 -45.78 -25.57
C PRO A 263 11.60 -46.83 -25.00
N PRO A 264 10.59 -46.42 -24.20
CA PRO A 264 9.56 -47.32 -23.71
C PRO A 264 8.69 -47.84 -24.88
N ASP A 265 8.08 -49.01 -24.67
CA ASP A 265 7.19 -49.61 -25.67
C ASP A 265 6.06 -48.64 -26.07
N GLY A 266 5.90 -48.45 -27.38
CA GLY A 266 4.92 -47.52 -27.96
C GLY A 266 5.43 -46.11 -28.25
N TRP A 267 6.72 -45.81 -28.04
CA TRP A 267 7.32 -44.54 -28.46
C TRP A 267 7.36 -44.39 -29.98
N LEU A 268 6.90 -43.25 -30.50
CA LEU A 268 6.82 -42.99 -31.94
C LEU A 268 8.09 -42.29 -32.44
N LEU A 269 9.11 -43.05 -32.85
CA LEU A 269 10.41 -42.50 -33.28
C LEU A 269 10.33 -41.66 -34.55
N ASP A 270 9.49 -42.06 -35.50
CA ASP A 270 9.37 -41.42 -36.83
C ASP A 270 8.42 -40.21 -36.84
N GLU A 271 7.66 -40.01 -35.75
CA GLU A 271 6.75 -38.88 -35.62
C GLU A 271 7.45 -37.73 -34.89
N PRO A 272 7.51 -36.51 -35.47
CA PRO A 272 8.15 -35.39 -34.81
C PRO A 272 7.34 -34.97 -33.57
N ARG A 273 8.03 -34.48 -32.53
CA ARG A 273 7.40 -33.99 -31.30
C ARG A 273 6.47 -32.80 -31.55
N PHE A 274 6.81 -31.99 -32.54
CA PHE A 274 6.06 -30.81 -32.94
C PHE A 274 5.82 -30.83 -34.45
N VAL A 275 4.64 -30.40 -34.86
CA VAL A 275 4.24 -30.20 -36.26
C VAL A 275 3.82 -28.75 -36.46
N LEU A 276 3.82 -28.27 -37.70
CA LEU A 276 3.32 -26.94 -38.01
C LEU A 276 1.83 -26.86 -37.67
N ASP A 277 1.40 -25.75 -37.07
CA ASP A 277 -0.02 -25.51 -36.80
C ASP A 277 -0.75 -25.17 -38.10
N GLU A 278 -1.51 -26.13 -38.63
CA GLU A 278 -2.32 -25.97 -39.84
C GLU A 278 -3.44 -24.94 -39.69
N ASN A 279 -3.80 -24.57 -38.46
CA ASN A 279 -4.85 -23.58 -38.19
C ASN A 279 -4.28 -22.16 -37.98
N ALA A 280 -2.96 -22.01 -37.94
CA ALA A 280 -2.35 -20.70 -37.76
C ALA A 280 -2.52 -19.85 -39.03
N GLN A 281 -3.01 -18.62 -38.85
CA GLN A 281 -3.12 -17.65 -39.93
C GLN A 281 -2.00 -16.63 -39.83
N LYS A 282 -1.40 -16.28 -40.98
CA LYS A 282 -0.41 -15.22 -41.07
C LYS A 282 -1.02 -13.90 -40.56
N PRO A 283 -0.37 -13.22 -39.60
CA PRO A 283 -0.83 -11.91 -39.14
C PRO A 283 -0.89 -10.91 -40.30
N LYS A 284 -1.93 -10.06 -40.33
CA LYS A 284 -2.14 -9.08 -41.40
C LYS A 284 -1.01 -8.04 -41.48
N ASP A 285 -0.39 -7.74 -40.35
CA ASP A 285 0.69 -6.75 -40.23
C ASP A 285 2.09 -7.39 -40.33
N TRP A 286 2.21 -8.63 -40.83
CA TRP A 286 3.51 -9.29 -40.99
C TRP A 286 4.27 -8.72 -42.19
N ASN A 287 5.39 -8.04 -41.93
CA ASN A 287 6.30 -7.56 -42.95
C ASN A 287 7.37 -8.60 -43.28
N SER A 288 7.26 -9.27 -44.44
CA SER A 288 8.21 -10.32 -44.84
C SER A 288 9.58 -9.79 -45.30
N GLU A 289 9.71 -8.51 -45.64
CA GLU A 289 11.01 -7.91 -45.98
C GLU A 289 11.87 -7.63 -44.74
N GLU A 290 11.24 -7.29 -43.61
CA GLU A 290 11.95 -7.02 -42.34
C GLU A 290 12.04 -8.25 -41.44
N LEU A 291 11.02 -9.12 -41.43
CA LEU A 291 10.90 -10.26 -40.51
C LEU A 291 11.09 -11.62 -41.19
N GLY A 292 11.30 -11.64 -42.51
CA GLY A 292 11.45 -12.86 -43.31
C GLY A 292 10.13 -13.57 -43.63
N ASP A 293 10.23 -14.72 -44.29
CA ASP A 293 9.08 -15.55 -44.64
C ASP A 293 8.37 -16.06 -43.39
N TRP A 294 7.05 -15.82 -43.32
CA TRP A 294 6.24 -16.27 -42.21
C TRP A 294 6.05 -17.79 -42.29
N ASN A 295 6.43 -18.50 -41.23
CA ASN A 295 6.19 -19.93 -41.05
C ASN A 295 5.20 -20.14 -39.89
N PRO A 296 4.25 -21.08 -40.00
CA PRO A 296 3.36 -21.43 -38.90
C PRO A 296 4.13 -21.83 -37.64
N PRO A 297 3.64 -21.50 -36.44
CA PRO A 297 4.24 -21.95 -35.20
C PRO A 297 4.19 -23.48 -35.10
N LEU A 298 5.18 -24.06 -34.44
CA LEU A 298 5.21 -25.49 -34.13
C LEU A 298 4.31 -25.77 -32.92
N VAL A 299 3.34 -26.67 -33.09
CA VAL A 299 2.45 -27.14 -32.02
C VAL A 299 2.73 -28.61 -31.70
N PRO A 300 2.46 -29.06 -30.45
CA PRO A 300 2.66 -30.46 -30.08
C PRO A 300 1.89 -31.39 -31.03
N ASN A 301 2.59 -32.37 -31.62
CA ASN A 301 1.99 -33.29 -32.57
C ASN A 301 0.84 -34.07 -31.90
N PRO A 302 -0.41 -33.98 -32.41
CA PRO A 302 -1.56 -34.64 -31.78
C PRO A 302 -1.38 -36.15 -31.62
N LYS A 303 -0.65 -36.82 -32.52
CA LYS A 303 -0.36 -38.26 -32.44
C LYS A 303 0.45 -38.64 -31.21
N CYS A 304 1.20 -37.70 -30.66
CA CYS A 304 2.04 -37.91 -29.47
C CYS A 304 1.24 -37.87 -28.16
N LYS A 305 -0.03 -37.44 -28.19
CA LYS A 305 -0.89 -37.41 -26.99
C LYS A 305 -1.34 -38.82 -26.56
N SER A 306 -1.46 -39.73 -27.52
CA SER A 306 -1.88 -41.12 -27.29
C SER A 306 -0.70 -42.10 -27.16
N ALA A 307 0.53 -41.61 -27.23
CA ALA A 307 1.76 -42.40 -27.14
C ALA A 307 2.60 -41.96 -25.93
N PRO A 308 3.47 -42.84 -25.38
CA PRO A 308 4.41 -42.46 -24.31
C PRO A 308 5.39 -41.33 -24.68
N GLY A 309 5.62 -41.11 -25.98
CA GLY A 309 6.38 -39.98 -26.51
C GLY A 309 6.66 -40.12 -28.00
N CYS A 310 7.34 -39.11 -28.55
CA CYS A 310 7.60 -38.97 -29.99
C CYS A 310 9.01 -38.45 -30.29
N GLY A 311 9.46 -38.66 -31.52
CA GLY A 311 10.72 -38.17 -32.07
C GLY A 311 11.93 -38.89 -31.49
N GLU A 312 13.12 -38.35 -31.75
CA GLU A 312 14.37 -38.92 -31.24
C GLU A 312 14.30 -39.09 -29.70
N TYR A 313 14.54 -40.32 -29.24
CA TYR A 313 14.55 -40.63 -27.82
C TYR A 313 15.92 -40.25 -27.24
N LYS A 314 15.90 -39.50 -26.14
CA LYS A 314 17.08 -39.20 -25.34
C LYS A 314 16.81 -39.70 -23.92
N PRO A 315 17.68 -40.57 -23.37
CA PRO A 315 17.53 -41.04 -22.01
C PRO A 315 17.42 -39.86 -21.04
N PRO A 316 16.58 -39.96 -19.99
CA PRO A 316 16.50 -38.91 -18.99
C PRO A 316 17.86 -38.77 -18.28
N LEU A 317 18.20 -37.54 -17.94
CA LEU A 317 19.40 -37.25 -17.16
C LEU A 317 19.13 -37.52 -15.68
N ILE A 318 19.99 -38.31 -15.05
CA ILE A 318 20.00 -38.58 -13.61
C ILE A 318 21.21 -37.93 -12.96
N LYS A 319 21.11 -37.62 -11.66
CA LYS A 319 22.24 -37.06 -10.90
C LYS A 319 23.39 -38.07 -10.88
N ASN A 320 24.58 -37.60 -11.25
CA ASN A 320 25.79 -38.41 -11.21
C ASN A 320 26.23 -38.61 -9.76
N PRO A 321 26.25 -39.84 -9.21
CA PRO A 321 26.66 -40.09 -7.83
C PRO A 321 28.12 -39.69 -7.55
N ASN A 322 28.95 -39.60 -8.59
CA ASN A 322 30.36 -39.22 -8.49
C ASN A 322 30.58 -37.71 -8.61
N TYR A 323 29.54 -36.91 -8.87
CA TYR A 323 29.67 -35.46 -8.96
C TYR A 323 29.91 -34.86 -7.58
N LYS A 324 31.10 -34.27 -7.38
CA LYS A 324 31.48 -33.58 -6.14
C LYS A 324 31.62 -32.06 -6.32
N GLY A 325 31.54 -31.56 -7.56
CA GLY A 325 31.74 -30.13 -7.87
C GLY A 325 33.22 -29.71 -7.82
N LYS A 326 33.49 -28.39 -7.80
CA LYS A 326 34.85 -27.86 -7.61
C LYS A 326 35.25 -28.00 -6.14
N TRP A 327 36.44 -28.54 -5.90
CA TRP A 327 36.94 -28.70 -4.54
C TRP A 327 37.31 -27.35 -3.93
N THR A 328 36.90 -27.15 -2.67
CA THR A 328 37.28 -25.99 -1.87
C THR A 328 37.97 -26.47 -0.59
N GLN A 329 38.94 -25.69 -0.11
CA GLN A 329 39.62 -26.00 1.14
C GLN A 329 38.62 -25.91 2.31
N PRO A 330 38.60 -26.90 3.23
CA PRO A 330 37.73 -26.86 4.39
C PRO A 330 38.16 -25.71 5.33
N LEU A 331 37.18 -25.22 6.09
CA LEU A 331 37.41 -24.27 7.16
C LEU A 331 37.77 -25.02 8.45
N VAL A 332 38.81 -24.57 9.14
CA VAL A 332 39.25 -25.09 10.44
C VAL A 332 39.21 -23.99 11.48
N LYS A 333 39.03 -24.37 12.76
CA LYS A 333 39.05 -23.42 13.86
C LYS A 333 40.38 -22.68 13.89
N ASN A 334 40.31 -21.36 13.96
CA ASN A 334 41.49 -20.52 14.01
C ASN A 334 42.11 -20.58 15.41
N PRO A 335 43.35 -21.09 15.57
CA PRO A 335 43.99 -21.16 16.88
C PRO A 335 44.32 -19.77 17.47
N ASN A 336 44.34 -18.72 16.65
CA ASN A 336 44.59 -17.35 17.08
C ASN A 336 43.31 -16.56 17.39
N TYR A 337 42.12 -17.19 17.26
CA TYR A 337 40.85 -16.51 17.49
C TYR A 337 40.79 -15.97 18.92
N VAL A 338 40.68 -14.65 19.04
CA VAL A 338 40.60 -13.94 20.32
C VAL A 338 39.15 -13.71 20.75
N GLY A 339 38.22 -13.71 19.79
CA GLY A 339 36.83 -13.33 19.99
C GLY A 339 36.39 -12.25 19.01
N ILE A 340 35.08 -12.01 18.89
CA ILE A 340 34.58 -10.84 18.17
C ILE A 340 35.01 -9.60 18.95
N TRP A 341 35.79 -8.73 18.31
CA TRP A 341 36.24 -7.50 18.94
C TRP A 341 35.04 -6.58 19.24
N THR A 342 35.00 -6.03 20.44
CA THR A 342 34.08 -4.97 20.84
C THR A 342 34.87 -3.83 21.47
N PRO A 343 34.50 -2.55 21.24
CA PRO A 343 35.13 -1.42 21.92
C PRO A 343 35.01 -1.55 23.43
N ARG A 344 35.98 -0.99 24.17
CA ARG A 344 35.86 -0.82 25.61
C ARG A 344 34.66 0.06 25.93
N LYS A 345 34.01 -0.24 27.05
CA LYS A 345 32.88 0.51 27.57
C LYS A 345 33.38 1.62 28.50
N ILE A 346 32.92 2.86 28.29
CA ILE A 346 33.22 4.03 29.13
C ILE A 346 31.92 4.65 29.66
N LEU A 347 32.01 5.36 30.78
CA LEU A 347 30.88 6.13 31.31
C LEU A 347 30.45 7.18 30.28
N ASN A 348 29.14 7.29 30.07
CA ASN A 348 28.57 8.25 29.15
C ASN A 348 28.61 9.66 29.76
N PRO A 349 29.41 10.61 29.23
CA PRO A 349 29.47 11.97 29.77
C PRO A 349 28.11 12.69 29.68
N ASN A 350 27.28 12.29 28.71
CA ASN A 350 25.97 12.86 28.45
C ASN A 350 24.83 12.14 29.20
N TYR A 351 25.15 11.18 30.08
CA TYR A 351 24.15 10.50 30.91
C TYR A 351 23.41 11.48 31.81
N PHE A 352 22.09 11.40 31.85
CA PHE A 352 21.24 12.16 32.76
C PHE A 352 19.99 11.34 33.07
N GLU A 353 19.34 11.66 34.18
CA GLU A 353 18.02 11.14 34.50
C GLU A 353 17.02 12.29 34.54
N ASP A 354 15.89 12.12 33.87
CA ASP A 354 14.76 13.04 33.93
C ASP A 354 13.52 12.27 34.39
N GLN A 355 12.99 12.64 35.55
CA GLN A 355 11.81 12.02 36.15
C GLN A 355 10.50 12.64 35.66
N HIS A 356 10.57 13.73 34.88
CA HIS A 356 9.40 14.49 34.42
C HIS A 356 9.40 14.80 32.92
N PRO A 357 9.66 13.82 32.02
CA PRO A 357 9.63 14.04 30.57
C PRO A 357 8.26 14.44 30.01
N HIS A 358 7.18 14.33 30.80
CA HIS A 358 5.87 14.87 30.43
C HIS A 358 5.83 16.41 30.38
N ASN A 359 6.80 17.09 30.98
CA ASN A 359 6.92 18.54 30.93
C ASN A 359 7.51 18.97 29.58
N LEU A 360 6.63 19.08 28.59
CA LEU A 360 6.98 19.39 27.20
C LEU A 360 7.26 20.90 26.98
N GLY A 361 7.15 21.73 28.01
CA GLY A 361 7.29 23.18 27.90
C GLY A 361 6.06 23.86 27.29
N LEU A 362 6.20 25.16 26.98
CA LEU A 362 5.10 25.97 26.45
C LEU A 362 4.83 25.66 24.97
N ILE A 363 3.55 25.58 24.61
CA ILE A 363 3.10 25.28 23.26
C ILE A 363 2.36 26.49 22.69
N TRP A 364 2.80 26.97 21.54
CA TRP A 364 2.32 28.20 20.91
C TRP A 364 1.58 28.00 19.60
N GLY A 365 1.56 26.79 19.05
CA GLY A 365 0.85 26.52 17.81
C GLY A 365 0.59 25.05 17.54
N ILE A 366 -0.20 24.81 16.52
CA ILE A 366 -0.57 23.48 16.04
C ILE A 366 -0.68 23.47 14.52
N GLY A 367 -0.35 22.35 13.87
CA GLY A 367 -0.41 22.28 12.42
C GLY A 367 -0.15 20.92 11.80
N PHE A 368 -0.54 20.81 10.54
CA PHE A 368 -0.28 19.69 9.65
C PHE A 368 0.84 20.08 8.69
N GLU A 369 1.92 19.31 8.72
CA GLU A 369 3.02 19.40 7.76
C GLU A 369 3.28 17.98 7.26
N VAL A 370 2.68 17.65 6.12
CA VAL A 370 2.57 16.26 5.66
C VAL A 370 2.76 16.12 4.16
N TRP A 371 3.13 14.92 3.74
CA TRP A 371 3.16 14.50 2.33
C TRP A 371 2.04 13.49 2.08
N MET A 372 1.31 13.66 0.98
CA MET A 372 0.27 12.74 0.53
C MET A 372 0.52 12.28 -0.90
N VAL A 373 0.35 10.98 -1.17
CA VAL A 373 0.22 10.45 -2.52
C VAL A 373 -1.23 10.55 -3.00
N ASN A 374 -2.18 10.09 -2.19
CA ASN A 374 -3.61 10.11 -2.50
C ASN A 374 -4.27 11.43 -2.06
N LYS A 375 -5.42 11.76 -2.65
CA LYS A 375 -6.24 12.91 -2.26
C LYS A 375 -7.48 12.45 -1.47
N ASP A 376 -8.40 13.35 -1.16
CA ASP A 376 -9.67 13.02 -0.50
C ASP A 376 -9.48 12.44 0.91
N ILE A 377 -8.46 12.95 1.61
CA ILE A 377 -8.21 12.66 3.02
C ILE A 377 -8.65 13.85 3.86
N GLY A 378 -9.71 13.67 4.63
CA GLY A 378 -10.36 14.70 5.43
C GLY A 378 -9.87 14.74 6.87
N ILE A 379 -9.80 15.94 7.44
CA ILE A 379 -9.54 16.20 8.86
C ILE A 379 -10.68 17.03 9.48
N SER A 380 -11.02 16.75 10.74
CA SER A 380 -11.99 17.56 11.50
C SER A 380 -11.81 17.41 13.00
N ASN A 381 -12.56 18.23 13.76
CA ASN A 381 -12.69 18.13 15.20
C ASN A 381 -11.36 18.07 15.96
N VAL A 382 -10.40 18.91 15.56
CA VAL A 382 -9.12 19.07 16.26
C VAL A 382 -9.40 19.72 17.60
N LEU A 383 -9.10 19.00 18.68
CA LEU A 383 -9.37 19.37 20.05
C LEU A 383 -8.11 19.21 20.90
N ILE A 384 -7.81 20.24 21.69
CA ILE A 384 -6.82 20.18 22.77
C ILE A 384 -7.50 20.51 24.09
N SER A 385 -7.26 19.70 25.12
CA SER A 385 -7.77 19.92 26.47
C SER A 385 -6.77 19.39 27.50
N THR A 386 -6.93 19.83 28.75
CA THR A 386 -6.24 19.28 29.92
C THR A 386 -7.17 18.46 30.83
N ASP A 387 -8.45 18.33 30.46
CA ASP A 387 -9.47 17.61 31.24
C ASP A 387 -10.03 16.40 30.47
N GLU A 388 -9.68 15.20 30.91
CA GLU A 388 -10.17 13.95 30.32
C GLU A 388 -11.69 13.81 30.39
N LYS A 389 -12.35 14.38 31.39
CA LYS A 389 -13.81 14.29 31.54
C LYS A 389 -14.50 15.06 30.43
N VAL A 390 -13.98 16.23 30.07
CA VAL A 390 -14.51 17.05 28.96
C VAL A 390 -14.40 16.29 27.65
N VAL A 391 -13.24 15.70 27.36
CA VAL A 391 -13.01 14.94 26.13
C VAL A 391 -13.87 13.68 26.07
N ARG A 392 -14.00 12.94 27.17
CA ARG A 392 -14.89 11.77 27.26
C ARG A 392 -16.35 12.15 27.04
N LYS A 393 -16.82 13.25 27.66
CA LYS A 393 -18.19 13.77 27.45
C LYS A 393 -18.42 14.19 26.00
N TRP A 394 -17.46 14.89 25.40
CA TRP A 394 -17.51 15.29 23.99
C TRP A 394 -17.64 14.07 23.07
N ASN A 395 -16.81 13.03 23.29
CA ASN A 395 -16.84 11.81 22.48
C ASN A 395 -18.17 11.04 22.63
N GLN A 396 -18.72 10.99 23.85
CA GLN A 396 -20.02 10.39 24.13
C GLN A 396 -21.18 11.09 23.41
N ASN A 397 -21.12 12.42 23.34
CA ASN A 397 -22.20 13.21 22.76
C ASN A 397 -22.05 13.39 21.25
N HIS A 398 -20.83 13.43 20.72
CA HIS A 398 -20.55 13.68 19.31
C HIS A 398 -20.11 12.43 18.54
N PHE A 399 -18.90 11.94 18.81
CA PHE A 399 -18.25 10.96 17.95
C PHE A 399 -18.94 9.59 17.99
N PHE A 400 -19.28 9.05 19.16
CA PHE A 400 -19.87 7.70 19.24
C PHE A 400 -21.26 7.60 18.59
N PRO A 401 -22.21 8.53 18.82
CA PRO A 401 -23.49 8.53 18.13
C PRO A 401 -23.31 8.67 16.61
N LYS A 402 -22.43 9.59 16.17
CA LYS A 402 -22.11 9.82 14.76
C LYS A 402 -21.56 8.55 14.10
N GLN A 403 -20.54 7.95 14.70
CA GLN A 403 -19.90 6.75 14.17
C GLN A 403 -20.86 5.56 14.14
N LYS A 404 -21.77 5.44 15.13
CA LYS A 404 -22.79 4.39 15.15
C LYS A 404 -23.76 4.50 13.97
N ILE A 405 -24.20 5.71 13.63
CA ILE A 405 -25.04 5.96 12.44
C ILE A 405 -24.27 5.60 11.18
N GLN A 406 -23.02 6.05 11.09
CA GLN A 406 -22.17 5.84 9.94
C GLN A 406 -21.90 4.35 9.67
N LYS A 407 -21.56 3.57 10.70
CA LYS A 407 -21.34 2.12 10.62
C LYS A 407 -22.58 1.37 10.16
N LYS A 408 -23.78 1.77 10.63
CA LYS A 408 -25.04 1.17 10.17
C LYS A 408 -25.28 1.42 8.69
N LYS A 409 -25.05 2.66 8.21
CA LYS A 409 -25.16 2.99 6.79
C LYS A 409 -24.15 2.22 5.95
N TYR A 410 -22.90 2.15 6.41
CA TYR A 410 -21.83 1.42 5.74
C TYR A 410 -22.19 -0.06 5.58
N GLN A 411 -22.64 -0.70 6.66
CA GLN A 411 -23.07 -2.09 6.63
C GLN A 411 -24.20 -2.32 5.64
N LYS A 412 -25.20 -1.41 5.61
CA LYS A 412 -26.29 -1.49 4.64
C LYS A 412 -25.80 -1.37 3.18
N ILE A 413 -24.88 -0.43 2.90
CA ILE A 413 -24.28 -0.29 1.55
C ILE A 413 -23.58 -1.60 1.15
N TYR A 414 -22.83 -2.21 2.06
CA TYR A 414 -22.16 -3.49 1.81
C TYR A 414 -23.13 -4.66 1.57
N GLU A 415 -24.23 -4.71 2.33
CA GLU A 415 -25.27 -5.73 2.16
C GLU A 415 -25.99 -5.55 0.80
N ASP A 416 -26.36 -4.32 0.45
CA ASP A 416 -27.00 -3.97 -0.83
C ASP A 416 -26.07 -4.32 -2.02
N ASP A 417 -24.78 -3.97 -1.95
CA ASP A 417 -23.78 -4.29 -2.99
C ASP A 417 -23.62 -5.81 -3.21
N TYR A 418 -23.71 -6.61 -2.14
CA TYR A 418 -23.60 -8.07 -2.23
C TYR A 418 -24.86 -8.69 -2.85
N GLU A 419 -26.05 -8.19 -2.51
CA GLU A 419 -27.31 -8.60 -3.12
C GLU A 419 -27.37 -8.27 -4.63
N ASP A 420 -26.83 -7.12 -5.03
CA ASP A 420 -26.72 -6.73 -6.44
C ASP A 420 -25.78 -7.65 -7.21
N LEU A 421 -24.63 -8.03 -6.65
CA LEU A 421 -23.71 -8.97 -7.27
C LEU A 421 -24.33 -10.36 -7.46
N ASP A 422 -25.10 -10.86 -6.48
CA ASP A 422 -25.79 -12.14 -6.60
C ASP A 422 -26.95 -12.06 -7.60
N SER A 423 -27.66 -10.93 -7.66
CA SER A 423 -28.68 -10.67 -8.69
C SER A 423 -28.09 -10.65 -10.10
N ILE A 424 -26.92 -10.04 -10.29
CA ILE A 424 -26.17 -10.04 -11.56
C ILE A 424 -25.76 -11.46 -11.95
N LYS A 425 -25.27 -12.28 -11.00
CA LYS A 425 -24.94 -13.69 -11.29
C LYS A 425 -26.16 -14.47 -11.76
N ILE A 426 -27.31 -14.31 -11.09
CA ILE A 426 -28.56 -14.97 -11.48
C ILE A 426 -28.98 -14.55 -12.89
N LEU A 427 -28.91 -13.26 -13.20
CA LEU A 427 -29.25 -12.75 -14.54
C LEU A 427 -28.32 -13.33 -15.62
N ILE A 428 -27.01 -13.42 -15.35
CA ILE A 428 -26.04 -14.06 -16.26
C ILE A 428 -26.41 -15.54 -16.47
N PHE A 429 -26.72 -16.28 -15.41
CA PHE A 429 -27.13 -17.69 -15.52
C PHE A 429 -28.40 -17.88 -16.34
N LEU A 430 -29.39 -16.99 -16.21
CA LEU A 430 -30.66 -17.07 -16.95
C LEU A 430 -30.50 -16.66 -18.41
N LEU A 431 -29.64 -15.68 -18.72
CA LEU A 431 -29.46 -15.18 -20.10
C LEU A 431 -28.41 -15.96 -20.91
N ALA A 432 -27.43 -16.60 -20.26
CA ALA A 432 -26.42 -17.42 -20.93
C ALA A 432 -26.98 -18.46 -21.92
N PRO A 433 -28.01 -19.28 -21.59
CA PRO A 433 -28.56 -20.24 -22.55
C PRO A 433 -29.28 -19.57 -23.73
N TYR A 434 -29.90 -18.41 -23.53
CA TYR A 434 -30.51 -17.64 -24.62
C TYR A 434 -29.47 -17.04 -25.55
N ILE A 435 -28.38 -16.50 -25.01
CA ILE A 435 -27.26 -15.97 -25.80
C ILE A 435 -26.61 -17.10 -26.63
N VAL A 436 -26.36 -18.26 -26.01
CA VAL A 436 -25.85 -19.45 -26.72
C VAL A 436 -26.83 -19.93 -27.79
N GLY A 437 -28.13 -19.94 -27.48
CA GLY A 437 -29.18 -20.29 -28.44
C GLY A 437 -29.24 -19.35 -29.64
N VAL A 438 -29.13 -18.03 -29.43
CA VAL A 438 -29.09 -17.03 -30.49
C VAL A 438 -27.82 -17.15 -31.34
N ILE A 439 -26.66 -17.37 -30.71
CA ILE A 439 -25.40 -17.60 -31.43
C ILE A 439 -25.50 -18.87 -32.30
N LEU A 440 -26.03 -19.97 -31.76
CA LEU A 440 -26.28 -21.20 -32.51
C LEU A 440 -27.26 -20.98 -33.67
N LEU A 441 -28.33 -20.23 -33.45
CA LEU A 441 -29.30 -19.88 -34.50
C LEU A 441 -28.66 -19.04 -35.60
N ILE A 442 -27.84 -18.04 -35.25
CA ILE A 442 -27.10 -17.22 -36.22
C ILE A 442 -26.11 -18.09 -36.99
N CYS A 443 -25.37 -18.99 -36.32
CA CYS A 443 -24.48 -19.96 -36.98
C CYS A 443 -25.26 -20.84 -37.96
N LEU A 444 -26.44 -21.36 -37.56
CA LEU A 444 -27.30 -22.16 -38.44
C LEU A 444 -27.81 -21.36 -39.63
N ILE A 445 -28.22 -20.11 -39.44
CA ILE A 445 -28.66 -19.21 -40.52
C ILE A 445 -27.50 -18.96 -41.50
N VAL A 446 -26.30 -18.66 -41.00
CA VAL A 446 -25.10 -18.45 -41.83
C VAL A 446 -24.74 -19.74 -42.59
N CYS A 447 -24.80 -20.91 -41.96
CA CYS A 447 -24.63 -22.20 -42.63
C CYS A 447 -25.68 -22.44 -43.72
N CYS A 448 -26.94 -22.10 -43.46
CA CYS A 448 -28.03 -22.22 -44.44
C CYS A 448 -27.86 -21.27 -45.63
N ILE A 449 -27.44 -20.01 -45.39
CA ILE A 449 -27.14 -19.04 -46.47
C ILE A 449 -25.99 -19.55 -47.33
N LYS A 450 -24.91 -20.03 -46.73
CA LYS A 450 -23.74 -20.57 -47.45
C LYS A 450 -24.08 -21.84 -48.25
N ARG A 451 -24.98 -22.69 -47.73
CA ARG A 451 -25.51 -23.86 -48.44
C ARG A 451 -26.37 -23.45 -49.64
N ARG A 452 -27.14 -22.37 -49.53
CA ARG A 452 -27.99 -21.83 -50.61
C ARG A 452 -27.16 -21.17 -51.72
N GLU A 453 -26.09 -20.47 -51.37
CA GLU A 453 -25.12 -19.93 -52.34
C GLU A 453 -24.39 -21.04 -53.09
N ASN A 454 -23.95 -22.09 -52.40
CA ASN A 454 -23.32 -23.25 -53.05
C ASN A 454 -24.27 -23.96 -54.02
N MET A 455 -25.56 -24.04 -53.70
CA MET A 455 -26.58 -24.66 -54.58
C MET A 455 -26.93 -23.78 -55.78
N SER A 456 -26.88 -22.44 -55.63
CA SER A 456 -27.09 -21.49 -56.73
C SER A 456 -25.90 -21.43 -57.69
N ASN A 457 -24.67 -21.51 -57.17
CA ASN A 457 -23.44 -21.55 -57.97
C ASN A 457 -23.28 -22.86 -58.76
N SER A 458 -23.80 -23.99 -58.26
CA SER A 458 -23.83 -25.23 -59.06
C SER A 458 -24.79 -25.18 -60.26
N ILE A 459 -25.84 -24.35 -60.19
CA ILE A 459 -26.85 -24.22 -61.26
C ILE A 459 -26.40 -23.19 -62.32
N SER A 460 -25.62 -22.17 -61.96
CA SER A 460 -25.17 -21.11 -62.88
C SER A 460 -23.99 -21.50 -63.77
N ILE A 461 -23.17 -22.47 -63.38
CA ILE A 461 -21.96 -22.89 -64.16
C ILE A 461 -22.32 -23.76 -65.38
N GLN A 462 -23.49 -24.39 -65.45
CA GLN A 462 -23.91 -25.19 -66.61
C GLN A 462 -24.56 -24.39 -67.76
N ALA A 463 -24.78 -23.08 -67.62
CA ALA A 463 -25.55 -22.30 -68.58
C ALA A 463 -24.89 -20.95 -68.96
N ARG A 464 -23.78 -20.96 -69.73
CA ARG A 464 -23.45 -19.91 -70.74
C ARG A 464 -22.15 -20.21 -71.51
N ALA A 465 -22.30 -20.61 -72.77
CA ALA A 465 -21.28 -20.55 -73.82
C ALA A 465 -21.25 -19.15 -74.48
N PRO A 466 -20.13 -18.71 -75.09
CA PRO A 466 -19.88 -17.31 -75.43
C PRO A 466 -20.37 -16.90 -76.83
N LYS A 467 -20.87 -15.66 -76.98
CA LYS A 467 -21.08 -15.00 -78.28
C LYS A 467 -20.13 -13.80 -78.47
N LYS A 468 -19.61 -13.73 -79.71
CA LYS A 468 -18.50 -12.90 -80.22
C LYS A 468 -18.95 -11.55 -80.79
N LYS A 469 -17.95 -10.65 -80.93
CA LYS A 469 -17.74 -9.55 -81.93
C LYS A 469 -18.44 -8.20 -81.60
N CYS A 470 -17.87 -7.00 -81.85
CA CYS A 470 -16.82 -6.58 -82.79
C CYS A 470 -16.17 -5.21 -82.43
N ARG A 471 -14.88 -5.08 -82.81
CA ARG A 471 -13.97 -3.93 -83.09
C ARG A 471 -14.53 -2.52 -83.38
N LYS A 472 -13.75 -1.48 -83.00
CA LYS A 472 -12.90 -0.69 -83.93
C LYS A 472 -11.85 0.20 -83.22
N ASN A 473 -10.74 0.41 -83.91
CA ASN A 473 -9.49 1.10 -83.54
C ASN A 473 -9.60 2.64 -83.70
N ASP A 474 -8.71 3.42 -83.08
CA ASP A 474 -7.53 3.97 -83.78
C ASP A 474 -6.64 4.91 -82.92
N SER A 475 -5.33 4.60 -82.99
CA SER A 475 -4.18 5.55 -83.14
C SER A 475 -3.78 6.45 -81.95
N LYS A 476 -2.51 6.79 -81.69
CA LYS A 476 -1.21 6.54 -82.37
C LYS A 476 -0.07 7.10 -81.47
N PHE A 477 1.16 6.62 -81.72
CA PHE A 477 2.48 7.29 -81.54
C PHE A 477 3.06 7.45 -80.12
N LYS A 478 4.37 7.37 -79.86
CA LYS A 478 5.59 6.92 -80.60
C LYS A 478 6.72 6.85 -79.55
N THR A 479 7.51 5.78 -79.59
CA THR A 479 8.92 5.61 -79.19
C THR A 479 9.69 6.78 -78.55
N MET A 480 10.33 6.55 -77.39
CA MET A 480 11.76 6.18 -77.30
C MET A 480 12.02 5.43 -75.99
#